data_AF-A0A8H4UVZ7-F1
#
_entry.id   AF-A0A8H4UVZ7-F1
#
_cell.length_a   1.000
_cell.length_b   1.000
_cell.length_c   1.000
_cell.angle_alpha   90.00
_cell.angle_beta   90.00
_cell.angle_gamma   90.00
#
_symmetry.space_group_name_H-M   'P 1'
#
loop_
_entity.id
_entity.type
_entity.pdbx_description
1 polymer ?
#
loop_
_entity_poly.entity_id
_entity_poly.type
_entity_poly.pdbx_seq_one_letter_code
_entity_poly.pdbx_strand_id
1 'polypeptide(L)'
;IRTATDDIIIYKPFRESSSEEKGSGLKYMKETNHFLPKVPLEAASSASPQRTPGLRRLSDIGGYSAVVMSGASPSLIIRTSKSLPHVHSIHNDFIRGISSFDNVGCERGLVYVDNERVVRTCQLHDNTQLDLSWPIRRIPLNEQVDHLAYSTASGTYVVGTTHEEGFKLPDDDELHPEWATEEIYLLPKVANGSIKLLNPKTWKVIDSHTFGPAERITAVENINLEISEKTGKRKDMIVVGTTYAKGEDIAARGNVYVFDVIDVVPDPDEPGKDLKLKLVGEESIRGALTAVSGIGGQGFMIVAQGQKCMVRGLKDDGSLLPVAFIDVQCYVSVIKELNGT
;
A
#
# COMPACT_ATOMS: atom_id res chain seq x y z
N ILE A 1 -4.74 26.81 -20.36
CA ILE A 1 -3.77 27.85 -20.79
C ILE A 1 -2.47 27.57 -20.07
N ARG A 2 -1.35 27.53 -20.80
CA ARG A 2 0.00 27.45 -20.23
C ARG A 2 0.53 28.89 -20.09
N THR A 3 0.97 29.27 -18.89
CA THR A 3 1.57 30.59 -18.65
C THR A 3 3.04 30.60 -19.09
N ALA A 4 3.67 31.79 -19.07
CA ALA A 4 5.11 31.91 -19.33
C ALA A 4 5.98 31.22 -18.26
N THR A 5 5.44 30.96 -17.08
CA THR A 5 6.11 30.26 -15.96
C THR A 5 5.79 28.76 -15.94
N ASP A 6 5.28 28.20 -17.03
CA ASP A 6 4.82 26.81 -17.14
C ASP A 6 3.68 26.42 -16.20
N ASP A 7 2.95 27.40 -15.66
CA ASP A 7 1.74 27.16 -14.86
C ASP A 7 0.54 26.85 -15.76
N ILE A 8 -0.38 26.02 -15.26
CA ILE A 8 -1.56 25.55 -15.99
C ILE A 8 -2.81 26.16 -15.37
N ILE A 9 -3.43 27.07 -16.13
CA ILE A 9 -4.73 27.66 -15.81
C ILE A 9 -5.82 26.98 -16.64
N ILE A 10 -6.79 26.37 -15.98
CA ILE A 10 -7.90 25.65 -16.60
C ILE A 10 -9.17 26.49 -16.50
N TYR A 11 -9.93 26.57 -17.60
CA TYR A 11 -11.21 27.27 -17.66
C TYR A 11 -12.31 26.34 -18.11
N LYS A 12 -13.43 26.33 -17.38
CA LYS A 12 -14.66 25.64 -17.76
C LYS A 12 -15.58 26.60 -18.52
N PRO A 13 -15.95 26.28 -19.77
CA PRO A 13 -16.95 27.05 -20.48
C PRO A 13 -18.35 26.80 -19.89
N PHE A 14 -19.17 27.84 -19.77
CA PHE A 14 -20.57 27.75 -19.40
C PHE A 14 -21.41 28.73 -20.23
N ARG A 15 -22.69 28.43 -20.38
CA ARG A 15 -23.67 29.31 -21.02
C ARG A 15 -24.53 29.95 -19.94
N GLU A 16 -24.72 31.25 -20.03
CA GLU A 16 -25.64 31.99 -19.17
C GLU A 16 -27.03 31.98 -19.82
N SER A 17 -28.06 31.59 -19.09
CA SER A 17 -29.43 31.43 -19.62
C SER A 17 -30.28 32.69 -19.49
N SER A 18 -29.72 33.82 -19.04
CA SER A 18 -30.50 34.95 -18.51
C SER A 18 -30.56 36.21 -19.39
N SER A 19 -30.27 36.13 -20.70
CA SER A 19 -30.41 37.28 -21.60
C SER A 19 -31.30 36.96 -22.80
N GLU A 20 -32.45 37.63 -22.89
CA GLU A 20 -33.36 37.65 -24.06
C GLU A 20 -32.73 38.30 -25.31
N GLU A 21 -31.48 38.79 -25.21
CA GLU A 21 -30.72 39.29 -26.34
C GLU A 21 -30.00 38.16 -27.07
N LYS A 22 -30.26 38.08 -28.39
CA LYS A 22 -29.66 37.13 -29.34
C LYS A 22 -28.15 37.31 -29.44
N GLY A 23 -27.42 36.73 -28.47
CA GLY A 23 -25.97 36.60 -28.48
C GLY A 23 -25.55 35.55 -27.46
N SER A 24 -25.62 34.27 -27.82
CA SER A 24 -25.23 33.17 -26.92
C SER A 24 -23.70 33.13 -26.72
N GLY A 25 -23.16 34.02 -25.90
CA GLY A 25 -21.75 34.04 -25.55
C GLY A 25 -21.38 32.89 -24.62
N LEU A 26 -20.35 32.12 -24.96
CA LEU A 26 -19.70 31.21 -24.02
C LEU A 26 -18.89 32.04 -23.01
N LYS A 27 -19.24 31.96 -21.72
CA LYS A 27 -18.45 32.52 -20.63
C LYS A 27 -17.51 31.43 -20.09
N TYR A 28 -16.44 31.85 -19.42
CA TYR A 28 -15.42 30.94 -18.89
C TYR A 28 -15.24 31.18 -17.39
N MET A 29 -15.29 30.11 -16.61
CA MET A 29 -15.00 30.12 -15.18
C MET A 29 -13.65 29.45 -14.94
N LYS A 30 -12.78 30.09 -14.17
CA LYS A 30 -11.49 29.49 -13.80
C LYS A 30 -11.76 28.30 -12.86
N GLU A 31 -11.20 27.14 -13.19
CA GLU A 31 -11.24 25.95 -12.35
C GLU A 31 -10.06 25.95 -11.37
N THR A 32 -10.28 25.40 -10.17
CA THR A 32 -9.22 25.25 -9.18
C THR A 32 -8.28 24.13 -9.61
N ASN A 33 -6.98 24.40 -9.58
CA ASN A 33 -5.93 23.44 -9.83
C ASN A 33 -4.90 23.53 -8.69
N HIS A 34 -4.51 22.39 -8.13
CA HIS A 34 -3.54 22.30 -7.03
C HIS A 34 -2.14 21.89 -7.52
N PHE A 35 -1.95 21.73 -8.83
CA PHE A 35 -0.66 21.40 -9.42
C PHE A 35 0.27 22.62 -9.41
N LEU A 36 1.44 22.43 -8.81
CA LEU A 36 2.51 23.43 -8.84
C LEU A 36 3.52 23.02 -9.91
N PRO A 37 3.79 23.88 -10.91
CA PRO A 37 4.82 23.60 -11.89
C PRO A 37 6.19 23.58 -11.22
N LYS A 38 7.05 22.66 -11.67
CA LYS A 38 8.47 22.72 -11.30
C LYS A 38 9.07 23.96 -11.95
N VAL A 39 9.64 24.84 -11.14
CA VAL A 39 10.43 25.97 -11.64
C VAL A 39 11.78 25.40 -12.11
N PRO A 40 12.12 25.47 -13.41
CA PRO A 40 13.42 25.00 -13.86
C PRO A 40 14.53 25.89 -13.28
N LEU A 41 15.36 25.32 -12.40
CA LEU A 41 16.53 25.98 -11.80
C LEU A 41 17.55 26.43 -12.88
N GLU A 42 17.58 25.79 -14.04
CA GLU A 42 18.54 26.07 -15.13
C GLU A 42 18.01 27.00 -16.23
N ALA A 43 16.74 27.44 -16.19
CA ALA A 43 16.20 28.34 -17.20
C ALA A 43 16.77 29.78 -17.12
N ALA A 44 17.66 30.05 -16.17
CA ALA A 44 18.32 31.33 -15.99
C ALA A 44 19.67 31.47 -16.71
N SER A 45 20.28 30.40 -17.26
CA SER A 45 21.71 30.45 -17.61
C SER A 45 22.14 30.01 -19.02
N SER A 46 21.27 29.59 -19.94
CA SER A 46 21.73 29.37 -21.33
C SER A 46 20.67 29.58 -22.42
N ALA A 47 21.12 30.28 -23.46
CA ALA A 47 20.34 30.89 -24.52
C ALA A 47 19.80 29.90 -25.58
N SER A 48 18.50 29.94 -25.82
CA SER A 48 17.85 30.07 -27.14
C SER A 48 16.32 30.10 -26.90
N PRO A 49 15.53 30.87 -27.67
CA PRO A 49 14.07 30.85 -27.56
C PRO A 49 13.55 29.55 -28.15
N GLN A 50 13.71 28.43 -27.43
CA GLN A 50 12.96 27.23 -27.73
C GLN A 50 11.50 27.55 -27.49
N ARG A 51 10.71 27.61 -28.57
CA ARG A 51 9.24 27.67 -28.49
C ARG A 51 8.80 26.55 -27.56
N THR A 52 8.31 26.89 -26.39
CA THR A 52 7.70 25.93 -25.49
C THR A 52 6.55 25.27 -26.24
N PRO A 53 6.54 23.94 -26.40
CA PRO A 53 5.46 23.29 -27.13
C PRO A 53 4.12 23.63 -26.46
N GLY A 54 3.14 24.04 -27.27
CA GLY A 54 1.80 24.28 -26.78
C GLY A 54 1.18 23.01 -26.18
N LEU A 55 0.12 23.19 -25.40
CA LEU A 55 -0.69 22.09 -24.91
C LEU A 55 -1.20 21.25 -26.10
N ARG A 56 -1.02 19.93 -26.05
CA ARG A 56 -1.42 19.01 -27.12
C ARG A 56 -2.53 18.09 -26.63
N ARG A 57 -3.62 17.99 -27.38
CA ARG A 57 -4.69 17.02 -27.10
C ARG A 57 -4.27 15.63 -27.57
N LEU A 58 -4.45 14.64 -26.70
CA LEU A 58 -4.36 13.21 -27.00
C LEU A 58 -5.77 12.60 -26.83
N SER A 59 -6.25 11.90 -27.85
CA SER A 59 -7.63 11.40 -27.88
C SER A 59 -7.85 10.15 -27.03
N ASP A 60 -6.87 9.25 -26.99
CA ASP A 60 -6.98 7.97 -26.31
C ASP A 60 -5.61 7.56 -25.72
N ILE A 61 -5.49 7.67 -24.41
CA ILE A 61 -4.36 7.19 -23.61
C ILE A 61 -4.94 6.28 -22.53
N GLY A 62 -4.83 4.97 -22.71
CA GLY A 62 -5.47 3.99 -21.83
C GLY A 62 -6.98 4.18 -21.65
N GLY A 63 -7.69 4.69 -22.67
CA GLY A 63 -9.12 5.01 -22.62
C GLY A 63 -9.43 6.46 -22.22
N TYR A 64 -8.43 7.26 -21.82
CA TYR A 64 -8.61 8.64 -21.42
C TYR A 64 -8.34 9.62 -22.57
N SER A 65 -9.23 10.60 -22.73
CA SER A 65 -8.92 11.82 -23.46
C SER A 65 -8.14 12.78 -22.56
N ALA A 66 -6.95 13.16 -23.00
CA ALA A 66 -6.01 13.93 -22.20
C ALA A 66 -5.45 15.13 -22.96
N VAL A 67 -4.89 16.08 -22.21
CA VAL A 67 -4.06 17.16 -22.75
C VAL A 67 -2.69 17.05 -22.12
N VAL A 68 -1.63 16.99 -22.93
CA VAL A 68 -0.25 16.90 -22.46
C VAL A 68 0.46 18.23 -22.58
N MET A 69 1.35 18.48 -21.63
CA MET A 69 2.31 19.56 -21.61
C MET A 69 3.71 18.96 -21.60
N SER A 70 4.59 19.39 -22.51
CA SER A 70 6.02 19.04 -22.49
C SER A 70 6.85 20.24 -22.04
N GLY A 71 8.10 20.00 -21.64
CA GLY A 71 8.99 21.02 -21.09
C GLY A 71 9.56 20.58 -19.74
N ALA A 72 9.84 21.55 -18.87
CA ALA A 72 10.47 21.32 -17.56
C ALA A 72 9.54 20.63 -16.55
N SER A 73 8.23 20.84 -16.68
CA SER A 73 7.19 20.18 -15.88
C SER A 73 6.25 19.41 -16.81
N PRO A 74 6.65 18.22 -17.30
CA PRO A 74 5.79 17.47 -18.19
C PRO A 74 4.55 16.95 -17.47
N SER A 75 3.38 17.34 -17.96
CA SER A 75 2.11 17.09 -17.26
C SER A 75 1.07 16.48 -18.18
N LEU A 76 0.26 15.60 -17.60
CA LEU A 76 -0.90 14.94 -18.20
C LEU A 76 -2.16 15.48 -17.52
N ILE A 77 -2.97 16.20 -18.28
CA ILE A 77 -4.22 16.79 -17.82
C ILE A 77 -5.36 15.89 -18.27
N ILE A 78 -6.11 15.35 -17.31
CA ILE A 78 -7.22 14.43 -17.57
C ILE A 78 -8.48 15.00 -16.92
N ARG A 79 -9.61 14.87 -17.63
CA ARG A 79 -10.93 15.15 -17.09
C ARG A 79 -11.85 14.00 -17.50
N THR A 80 -12.53 13.38 -16.54
CA THR A 80 -13.58 12.40 -16.85
C THR A 80 -14.96 13.02 -16.75
N SER A 81 -16.00 12.24 -17.05
CA SER A 81 -17.39 12.66 -16.83
C SER A 81 -17.74 12.80 -15.34
N LYS A 82 -16.94 12.20 -14.44
CA LYS A 82 -17.18 12.13 -13.01
C LYS A 82 -16.25 13.01 -12.18
N SER A 83 -15.18 13.54 -12.77
CA SER A 83 -14.15 14.29 -12.06
C SER A 83 -14.00 15.73 -12.57
N LEU A 84 -13.39 16.56 -11.72
CA LEU A 84 -12.78 17.80 -12.17
C LEU A 84 -11.50 17.49 -12.99
N PRO A 85 -10.96 18.46 -13.74
CA PRO A 85 -9.68 18.28 -14.41
C PRO A 85 -8.56 18.07 -13.39
N HIS A 86 -7.84 16.97 -13.51
CA HIS A 86 -6.66 16.65 -12.70
C HIS A 86 -5.40 16.75 -13.54
N VAL A 87 -4.32 17.26 -12.94
CA VAL A 87 -3.02 17.44 -13.58
C VAL A 87 -2.02 16.51 -12.91
N HIS A 88 -1.49 15.56 -13.66
CA HIS A 88 -0.56 14.54 -13.20
C HIS A 88 0.83 14.79 -13.80
N SER A 89 1.88 14.74 -12.99
CA SER A 89 3.26 14.83 -13.50
C SER A 89 3.64 13.52 -14.19
N ILE A 90 4.14 13.58 -15.43
CA ILE A 90 4.52 12.39 -16.21
C ILE A 90 5.91 11.91 -15.79
N HIS A 91 6.85 12.84 -15.64
CA HIS A 91 8.23 12.55 -15.30
C HIS A 91 8.80 13.67 -14.43
N ASN A 92 9.91 13.40 -13.76
CA ASN A 92 10.58 14.41 -12.93
C ASN A 92 11.48 15.36 -13.73
N ASP A 93 11.88 14.96 -14.93
CA ASP A 93 12.85 15.66 -15.78
C ASP A 93 12.22 16.31 -17.01
N PHE A 94 13.02 17.11 -17.71
CA PHE A 94 12.61 17.79 -18.94
C PHE A 94 12.24 16.79 -20.05
N ILE A 95 11.07 16.98 -20.65
CA ILE A 95 10.63 16.24 -21.83
C ILE A 95 10.54 17.18 -23.03
N ARG A 96 11.25 16.83 -24.12
CA ARG A 96 11.33 17.65 -25.34
C ARG A 96 10.03 17.65 -26.13
N GLY A 97 9.37 16.50 -26.22
CA GLY A 97 8.12 16.34 -26.94
C GLY A 97 7.38 15.08 -26.52
N ILE A 98 6.05 15.14 -26.59
CA ILE A 98 5.13 14.06 -26.22
C ILE A 98 4.11 13.88 -27.36
N SER A 99 3.80 12.64 -27.69
CA SER A 99 2.76 12.28 -28.65
C SER A 99 2.03 11.03 -28.20
N SER A 100 0.83 10.80 -28.75
CA SER A 100 0.18 9.49 -28.67
C SER A 100 1.00 8.47 -29.48
N PHE A 101 1.01 7.24 -29.00
CA PHE A 101 1.65 6.11 -29.66
C PHE A 101 0.78 4.88 -29.49
N ASP A 102 0.38 4.28 -30.61
CA ASP A 102 -0.48 3.11 -30.61
C ASP A 102 0.10 2.10 -31.60
N ASN A 103 0.73 1.05 -31.07
CA ASN A 103 1.35 0.01 -31.87
C ASN A 103 1.36 -1.32 -31.11
N VAL A 104 1.63 -2.42 -31.82
CA VAL A 104 1.77 -3.75 -31.24
C VAL A 104 2.84 -3.72 -30.14
N GLY A 105 2.44 -4.06 -28.91
CA GLY A 105 3.28 -4.00 -27.70
C GLY A 105 3.17 -2.72 -26.88
N CYS A 106 2.46 -1.68 -27.36
CA CYS A 106 2.13 -0.47 -26.60
C CYS A 106 0.82 0.12 -27.15
N GLU A 107 -0.29 -0.49 -26.78
CA GLU A 107 -1.62 -0.09 -27.24
C GLU A 107 -2.14 1.11 -26.45
N ARG A 108 -2.69 2.11 -27.14
CA ARG A 108 -3.23 3.35 -26.52
C ARG A 108 -2.24 4.01 -25.57
N GLY A 109 -0.97 4.01 -25.95
CA GLY A 109 0.14 4.53 -25.15
C GLY A 109 0.54 5.95 -25.52
N LEU A 110 1.65 6.37 -24.94
CA LEU A 110 2.32 7.64 -25.20
C LEU A 110 3.77 7.40 -25.58
N VAL A 111 4.32 8.27 -26.42
CA VAL A 111 5.75 8.31 -26.74
C VAL A 111 6.28 9.68 -26.38
N TYR A 112 7.44 9.71 -25.74
CA TYR A 112 8.13 10.95 -25.44
C TYR A 112 9.64 10.87 -25.69
N VAL A 113 10.25 12.03 -25.84
CA VAL A 113 11.70 12.19 -25.96
C VAL A 113 12.21 12.87 -24.70
N ASP A 114 13.05 12.17 -23.95
CA ASP A 114 13.64 12.70 -22.72
C ASP A 114 14.75 13.74 -22.99
N ASN A 115 15.36 14.25 -21.92
CA ASN A 115 16.41 15.25 -22.02
C ASN A 115 17.67 14.70 -22.72
N GLU A 116 17.96 13.42 -22.51
CA GLU A 116 19.09 12.65 -23.09
C GLU A 116 18.87 12.26 -24.56
N ARG A 117 17.73 12.66 -25.15
CA ARG A 117 17.32 12.36 -26.53
C ARG A 117 17.01 10.87 -26.76
N VAL A 118 16.65 10.14 -25.73
CA VAL A 118 16.14 8.77 -25.83
C VAL A 118 14.63 8.82 -26.06
N VAL A 119 14.17 8.07 -27.06
CA VAL A 119 12.74 7.89 -27.35
C VAL A 119 12.22 6.79 -26.44
N ARG A 120 11.19 7.10 -25.64
CA ARG A 120 10.56 6.15 -24.72
C ARG A 120 9.10 5.99 -25.06
N THR A 121 8.66 4.75 -25.22
CA THR A 121 7.26 4.36 -25.37
C THR A 121 6.72 3.90 -24.02
N CYS A 122 5.59 4.44 -23.60
CA CYS A 122 5.00 4.16 -22.29
C CYS A 122 3.51 3.88 -22.42
N GLN A 123 3.01 3.01 -21.56
CA GLN A 123 1.61 2.67 -21.47
C GLN A 123 1.15 2.86 -20.03
N LEU A 124 -0.10 3.28 -19.84
CA LEU A 124 -0.70 3.26 -18.51
C LEU A 124 -0.88 1.81 -18.07
N HIS A 125 -0.59 1.53 -16.80
CA HIS A 125 -0.87 0.21 -16.24
C HIS A 125 -2.37 -0.08 -16.26
N ASP A 126 -2.73 -1.34 -16.44
CA ASP A 126 -4.11 -1.80 -16.31
C ASP A 126 -4.70 -1.44 -14.94
N ASN A 127 -5.98 -1.07 -14.94
CA ASN A 127 -6.74 -0.65 -13.77
C ASN A 127 -6.20 0.62 -13.06
N THR A 128 -5.47 1.47 -13.79
CA THR A 128 -5.08 2.79 -13.29
C THR A 128 -6.24 3.78 -13.44
N GLN A 129 -6.66 4.37 -12.33
CA GLN A 129 -7.67 5.42 -12.24
C GLN A 129 -6.98 6.78 -12.11
N LEU A 130 -7.30 7.67 -13.05
CA LEU A 130 -6.76 9.05 -13.09
C LEU A 130 -7.82 10.12 -12.79
N ASP A 131 -9.00 9.67 -12.35
CA ASP A 131 -10.18 10.47 -11.98
C ASP A 131 -10.00 11.22 -10.65
N LEU A 132 -8.95 10.92 -9.89
CA LEU A 132 -8.64 11.50 -8.60
C LEU A 132 -7.37 12.36 -8.70
N SER A 133 -7.13 13.19 -7.69
CA SER A 133 -5.92 14.03 -7.65
C SER A 133 -4.62 13.23 -7.68
N TRP A 134 -4.64 11.99 -7.16
CA TRP A 134 -3.52 11.05 -7.23
C TRP A 134 -3.90 9.87 -8.13
N PRO A 135 -2.97 9.35 -8.95
CA PRO A 135 -3.19 8.10 -9.66
C PRO A 135 -3.39 6.94 -8.68
N ILE A 136 -4.48 6.19 -8.85
CA ILE A 136 -4.78 5.03 -8.01
C ILE A 136 -4.83 3.79 -8.88
N ARG A 137 -4.19 2.71 -8.43
CA ARG A 137 -4.35 1.38 -9.03
C ARG A 137 -5.05 0.48 -8.02
N ARG A 138 -6.17 -0.13 -8.41
CA ARG A 138 -6.88 -1.10 -7.57
C ARG A 138 -6.43 -2.51 -7.90
N ILE A 139 -6.02 -3.24 -6.87
CA ILE A 139 -5.61 -4.65 -6.97
C ILE A 139 -6.62 -5.47 -6.16
N PRO A 140 -7.46 -6.30 -6.81
CA PRO A 140 -8.43 -7.11 -6.11
C PRO A 140 -7.76 -8.31 -5.43
N LEU A 141 -7.85 -8.37 -4.10
CA LEU A 141 -7.42 -9.54 -3.30
C LEU A 141 -8.59 -10.44 -2.88
N ASN A 142 -9.83 -10.00 -3.11
CA ASN A 142 -11.08 -10.69 -2.76
C ASN A 142 -11.24 -11.05 -1.27
N GLU A 143 -10.45 -10.42 -0.41
CA GLU A 143 -10.50 -10.56 1.04
C GLU A 143 -10.38 -9.19 1.69
N GLN A 144 -10.79 -9.08 2.95
CA GLN A 144 -10.62 -7.86 3.72
C GLN A 144 -9.15 -7.71 4.07
N VAL A 145 -8.54 -6.58 3.71
CA VAL A 145 -7.17 -6.21 4.08
C VAL A 145 -7.22 -5.33 5.31
N ASP A 146 -6.62 -5.79 6.41
CA ASP A 146 -6.57 -5.04 7.67
C ASP A 146 -5.22 -4.41 7.92
N HIS A 147 -4.14 -5.09 7.52
CA HIS A 147 -2.77 -4.65 7.80
C HIS A 147 -1.89 -4.73 6.54
N LEU A 148 -0.91 -3.84 6.45
CA LEU A 148 0.05 -3.77 5.35
C LEU A 148 1.43 -3.38 5.89
N ALA A 149 2.43 -4.21 5.63
CA ALA A 149 3.83 -3.91 5.88
C ALA A 149 4.64 -4.08 4.59
N TYR A 150 5.75 -3.35 4.48
CA TYR A 150 6.69 -3.52 3.38
C TYR A 150 7.96 -4.21 3.90
N SER A 151 8.27 -5.37 3.35
CA SER A 151 9.53 -6.08 3.58
C SER A 151 10.64 -5.42 2.79
N THR A 152 11.51 -4.70 3.49
CA THR A 152 12.69 -4.03 2.94
C THR A 152 13.74 -5.01 2.45
N ALA A 153 13.92 -6.14 3.13
CA ALA A 153 14.90 -7.16 2.75
C ALA A 153 14.58 -7.85 1.41
N SER A 154 13.31 -8.20 1.17
CA SER A 154 12.88 -8.90 -0.03
C SER A 154 12.24 -8.00 -1.09
N GLY A 155 11.99 -6.72 -0.75
CA GLY A 155 11.31 -5.78 -1.63
C GLY A 155 9.87 -6.20 -1.96
N THR A 156 9.15 -6.74 -0.99
CA THR A 156 7.78 -7.27 -1.15
C THR A 156 6.81 -6.66 -0.15
N TYR A 157 5.52 -6.68 -0.46
CA TYR A 157 4.48 -6.29 0.48
C TYR A 157 4.00 -7.50 1.27
N VAL A 158 3.79 -7.33 2.57
CA VAL A 158 3.13 -8.31 3.43
C VAL A 158 1.78 -7.74 3.81
N VAL A 159 0.72 -8.49 3.52
CA VAL A 159 -0.66 -8.06 3.75
C VAL A 159 -1.30 -9.00 4.76
N GLY A 160 -1.81 -8.43 5.86
CA GLY A 160 -2.68 -9.13 6.79
C GLY A 160 -4.12 -9.04 6.30
N THR A 161 -4.69 -10.19 5.94
CA THR A 161 -6.06 -10.35 5.46
C THR A 161 -6.92 -11.07 6.49
N THR A 162 -8.19 -10.70 6.55
CA THR A 162 -9.21 -11.40 7.34
C THR A 162 -10.27 -11.98 6.41
N HIS A 163 -10.64 -13.22 6.69
CA HIS A 163 -11.80 -13.88 6.11
C HIS A 163 -12.79 -14.22 7.22
N GLU A 164 -14.10 -14.14 6.95
CA GLU A 164 -15.14 -14.51 7.91
C GLU A 164 -15.56 -15.96 7.71
N GLU A 165 -15.50 -16.76 8.76
CA GLU A 165 -15.93 -18.16 8.75
C GLU A 165 -17.05 -18.41 9.77
N GLY A 166 -17.91 -19.38 9.48
CA GLY A 166 -18.97 -19.79 10.40
C GLY A 166 -18.36 -20.45 11.63
N PHE A 167 -18.73 -19.96 12.81
CA PHE A 167 -18.27 -20.45 14.10
C PHE A 167 -19.30 -21.40 14.71
N LYS A 168 -18.79 -22.46 15.31
CA LYS A 168 -19.53 -23.37 16.19
C LYS A 168 -18.77 -23.47 17.50
N LEU A 169 -19.51 -23.67 18.58
CA LEU A 169 -18.89 -24.00 19.86
C LEU A 169 -18.11 -25.32 19.74
N PRO A 170 -17.00 -25.47 20.48
CA PRO A 170 -16.23 -26.71 20.45
C PRO A 170 -17.07 -27.91 20.93
N ASP A 171 -17.00 -29.01 20.18
CA ASP A 171 -17.70 -30.26 20.52
C ASP A 171 -17.00 -31.03 21.66
N ASP A 172 -15.75 -30.67 21.98
CA ASP A 172 -14.85 -31.38 22.90
C ASP A 172 -14.48 -30.57 24.14
N ASP A 173 -15.25 -29.54 24.49
CA ASP A 173 -14.99 -28.72 25.68
C ASP A 173 -15.34 -29.46 26.99
N GLU A 174 -14.34 -29.70 27.84
CA GLU A 174 -14.52 -30.40 29.13
C GLU A 174 -15.30 -29.57 30.17
N LEU A 175 -15.26 -28.24 30.08
CA LEU A 175 -15.96 -27.33 30.99
C LEU A 175 -17.42 -27.16 30.57
N HIS A 176 -17.71 -27.26 29.27
CA HIS A 176 -19.03 -27.05 28.70
C HIS A 176 -19.48 -28.18 27.74
N PRO A 177 -19.74 -29.40 28.24
CA PRO A 177 -20.21 -30.51 27.41
C PRO A 177 -21.56 -30.24 26.70
N GLU A 178 -22.36 -29.30 27.22
CA GLU A 178 -23.63 -28.89 26.62
C GLU A 178 -23.48 -28.27 25.22
N TRP A 179 -22.30 -27.72 24.90
CA TRP A 179 -22.02 -27.08 23.62
C TRP A 179 -22.07 -28.04 22.43
N ALA A 180 -21.65 -29.29 22.62
CA ALA A 180 -21.65 -30.32 21.56
C ALA A 180 -23.06 -30.67 21.05
N THR A 181 -24.10 -30.34 21.81
CA THR A 181 -25.51 -30.63 21.44
C THR A 181 -26.19 -29.42 20.78
N GLU A 182 -25.48 -28.31 20.59
CA GLU A 182 -26.04 -27.09 20.00
C GLU A 182 -26.24 -27.25 18.48
N GLU A 183 -27.51 -27.29 18.06
CA GLU A 183 -27.88 -27.26 16.64
C GLU A 183 -28.32 -25.86 16.21
N ILE A 184 -27.38 -25.07 15.68
CA ILE A 184 -27.65 -23.75 15.08
C ILE A 184 -27.50 -23.79 13.54
N TYR A 185 -28.55 -23.36 12.85
CA TYR A 185 -28.60 -23.32 11.37
C TYR A 185 -27.98 -22.03 10.79
N LEU A 186 -27.97 -20.94 11.56
CA LEU A 186 -27.34 -19.68 11.18
C LEU A 186 -26.12 -19.47 12.07
N LEU A 187 -24.95 -19.87 11.56
CA LEU A 187 -23.70 -19.77 12.32
C LEU A 187 -23.29 -18.30 12.48
N PRO A 188 -22.90 -17.86 13.69
CA PRO A 188 -22.22 -16.59 13.86
C PRO A 188 -20.91 -16.61 13.06
N LYS A 189 -20.50 -15.44 12.57
CA LYS A 189 -19.26 -15.32 11.81
C LYS A 189 -18.12 -14.84 12.71
N VAL A 190 -16.99 -15.52 12.63
CA VAL A 190 -15.74 -15.12 13.31
C VAL A 190 -14.67 -14.81 12.29
N ALA A 191 -13.78 -13.88 12.65
CA ALA A 191 -12.65 -13.53 11.82
C ALA A 191 -11.55 -14.59 11.92
N ASN A 192 -11.06 -15.02 10.77
CA ASN A 192 -9.89 -15.86 10.63
C ASN A 192 -8.81 -15.10 9.85
N GLY A 193 -7.66 -14.92 10.46
CA GLY A 193 -6.55 -14.15 9.92
C GLY A 193 -5.67 -14.97 8.97
N SER A 194 -5.12 -14.31 7.96
CA SER A 194 -4.05 -14.83 7.12
C SER A 194 -3.07 -13.73 6.74
N ILE A 195 -1.81 -14.07 6.56
CA ILE A 195 -0.81 -13.18 5.99
C ILE A 195 -0.47 -13.63 4.57
N LYS A 196 -0.26 -12.67 3.68
CA LYS A 196 0.03 -12.90 2.27
C LYS A 196 1.23 -12.07 1.83
N LEU A 197 2.17 -12.71 1.15
CA LEU A 197 3.33 -12.06 0.54
C LEU A 197 2.98 -11.67 -0.89
N LEU A 198 3.03 -10.37 -1.21
CA LEU A 198 2.72 -9.82 -2.52
C LEU A 198 3.97 -9.31 -3.22
N ASN A 199 4.11 -9.69 -4.50
CA ASN A 199 5.15 -9.16 -5.37
C ASN A 199 4.74 -7.77 -5.92
N PRO A 200 5.52 -6.69 -5.72
CA PRO A 200 5.15 -5.37 -6.22
C PRO A 200 5.22 -5.22 -7.75
N LYS A 201 5.95 -6.10 -8.44
CA LYS A 201 6.06 -6.05 -9.91
C LYS A 201 4.84 -6.64 -10.59
N THR A 202 4.35 -7.78 -10.08
CA THR A 202 3.24 -8.53 -10.70
C THR A 202 1.92 -8.37 -9.95
N TRP A 203 1.95 -7.93 -8.69
CA TRP A 203 0.82 -7.85 -7.76
C TRP A 203 0.11 -9.18 -7.52
N LYS A 204 0.85 -10.29 -7.67
CA LYS A 204 0.39 -11.64 -7.33
C LYS A 204 0.84 -12.04 -5.94
N VAL A 205 0.04 -12.89 -5.29
CA VAL A 205 0.40 -13.54 -4.04
C VAL A 205 1.46 -14.60 -4.33
N ILE A 206 2.62 -14.46 -3.69
CA ILE A 206 3.75 -15.37 -3.77
C ILE A 206 3.50 -16.54 -2.82
N ASP A 207 3.24 -16.22 -1.55
CA ASP A 207 3.05 -17.18 -0.47
C ASP A 207 2.01 -16.65 0.53
N SER A 208 1.42 -17.55 1.31
CA SER A 208 0.41 -17.21 2.31
C SER A 208 0.46 -18.15 3.51
N HIS A 209 0.22 -17.61 4.70
CA HIS A 209 0.11 -18.36 5.94
C HIS A 209 -1.22 -18.03 6.62
N THR A 210 -2.07 -19.02 6.82
CA THR A 210 -3.35 -18.89 7.52
C THR A 210 -3.16 -19.25 8.98
N PHE A 211 -3.69 -18.42 9.88
CA PHE A 211 -3.61 -18.63 11.32
C PHE A 211 -4.68 -19.62 11.81
N GLY A 212 -4.69 -19.90 13.11
CA GLY A 212 -5.64 -20.81 13.73
C GLY A 212 -7.10 -20.33 13.65
N PRO A 213 -8.07 -21.23 13.90
CA PRO A 213 -9.48 -20.86 13.85
C PRO A 213 -9.82 -19.79 14.89
N ALA A 214 -10.60 -18.79 14.47
CA ALA A 214 -10.96 -17.61 15.27
C ALA A 214 -9.75 -16.80 15.80
N GLU A 215 -8.59 -16.90 15.12
CA GLU A 215 -7.41 -16.10 15.39
C GLU A 215 -7.39 -14.88 14.47
N ARG A 216 -7.48 -13.67 15.03
CA ARG A 216 -7.45 -12.42 14.27
C ARG A 216 -6.07 -11.77 14.36
N ILE A 217 -5.61 -11.21 13.25
CA ILE A 217 -4.40 -10.39 13.19
C ILE A 217 -4.67 -9.01 13.80
N THR A 218 -3.83 -8.60 14.74
CA THR A 218 -3.92 -7.29 15.41
C THR A 218 -2.80 -6.34 14.98
N ALA A 219 -1.65 -6.85 14.54
CA ALA A 219 -0.56 -6.05 13.99
C ALA A 219 0.30 -6.86 13.00
N VAL A 220 0.82 -6.19 11.97
CA VAL A 220 1.85 -6.72 11.06
C VAL A 220 2.90 -5.64 10.86
N GLU A 221 4.13 -5.91 11.31
CA GLU A 221 5.23 -4.94 11.23
C GLU A 221 6.48 -5.60 10.65
N ASN A 222 7.27 -4.82 9.90
CA ASN A 222 8.62 -5.22 9.50
C ASN A 222 9.62 -4.61 10.48
N ILE A 223 10.29 -5.47 11.24
CA ILE A 223 11.18 -5.08 12.35
C ILE A 223 12.58 -5.63 12.09
N ASN A 224 13.59 -4.77 12.21
CA ASN A 224 15.00 -5.16 12.19
C ASN A 224 15.36 -5.81 13.54
N LEU A 225 15.32 -7.14 13.61
CA LEU A 225 15.59 -7.91 14.82
C LEU A 225 17.04 -8.38 14.87
N GLU A 226 17.60 -8.47 16.08
CA GLU A 226 18.83 -9.22 16.32
C GLU A 226 18.50 -10.72 16.28
N ILE A 227 19.13 -11.44 15.35
CA ILE A 227 18.92 -12.89 15.18
C ILE A 227 19.92 -13.69 16.01
N SER A 228 21.11 -13.14 16.23
CA SER A 228 22.20 -13.88 16.87
C SER A 228 22.99 -13.04 17.86
N GLU A 229 22.81 -13.34 19.15
CA GLU A 229 23.48 -12.67 20.28
C GLU A 229 25.01 -12.79 20.20
N LYS A 230 25.53 -13.89 19.63
CA LYS A 230 26.97 -14.13 19.51
C LYS A 230 27.63 -13.27 18.45
N THR A 231 26.90 -12.98 17.37
CA THR A 231 27.44 -12.27 16.20
C THR A 231 26.91 -10.84 16.08
N GLY A 232 25.91 -10.47 16.87
CA GLY A 232 25.20 -9.20 16.75
C GLY A 232 24.48 -9.03 15.40
N LYS A 233 24.26 -10.13 14.68
CA LYS A 233 23.72 -10.07 13.31
C LYS A 233 22.25 -9.71 13.36
N ARG A 234 21.88 -8.71 12.58
CA ARG A 234 20.49 -8.26 12.43
C ARG A 234 19.92 -8.57 11.07
N LYS A 235 18.59 -8.70 11.03
CA LYS A 235 17.83 -8.92 9.81
C LYS A 235 16.43 -8.34 9.98
N ASP A 236 15.89 -7.84 8.88
CA ASP A 236 14.49 -7.44 8.78
C ASP A 236 13.61 -8.69 8.77
N MET A 237 12.70 -8.77 9.73
CA MET A 237 11.81 -9.89 9.96
C MET A 237 10.37 -9.37 10.04
N ILE A 238 9.43 -10.19 9.63
CA ILE A 238 8.01 -9.86 9.67
C ILE A 238 7.44 -10.36 10.98
N VAL A 239 7.03 -9.44 11.85
CA VAL A 239 6.43 -9.78 13.14
C VAL A 239 4.93 -9.57 13.05
N VAL A 240 4.18 -10.62 13.40
CA VAL A 240 2.73 -10.63 13.36
C VAL A 240 2.19 -10.85 14.76
N GLY A 241 1.39 -9.90 15.21
CA GLY A 241 0.61 -10.01 16.43
C GLY A 241 -0.79 -10.53 16.10
N THR A 242 -1.27 -11.48 16.88
CA THR A 242 -2.61 -12.07 16.72
C THR A 242 -3.31 -12.23 18.06
N THR A 243 -4.63 -12.36 18.05
CA THR A 243 -5.44 -12.61 19.25
C THR A 243 -6.61 -13.53 18.98
N TYR A 244 -6.80 -14.47 19.89
CA TYR A 244 -8.02 -15.26 20.09
C TYR A 244 -9.00 -14.48 20.97
N ALA A 245 -10.12 -14.05 20.38
CA ALA A 245 -11.20 -13.36 21.09
C ALA A 245 -12.43 -14.29 21.18
N LYS A 246 -12.48 -15.11 22.24
CA LYS A 246 -13.54 -16.13 22.45
C LYS A 246 -14.69 -15.61 23.33
N GLY A 247 -15.15 -14.37 23.11
CA GLY A 247 -16.17 -13.72 23.94
C GLY A 247 -15.61 -13.01 25.17
N GLU A 248 -16.48 -12.39 25.97
CA GLU A 248 -16.09 -11.59 27.15
C GLU A 248 -15.78 -12.44 28.39
N ASP A 249 -16.45 -13.58 28.54
CA ASP A 249 -16.29 -14.47 29.70
C ASP A 249 -15.01 -15.33 29.63
N ILE A 250 -14.42 -15.45 28.45
CA ILE A 250 -13.20 -16.24 28.23
C ILE A 250 -12.01 -15.29 28.12
N ALA A 251 -10.99 -15.52 28.95
CA ALA A 251 -9.76 -14.75 28.90
C ALA A 251 -9.11 -14.83 27.51
N ALA A 252 -8.88 -13.66 26.90
CA ALA A 252 -8.21 -13.56 25.62
C ALA A 252 -6.77 -14.11 25.68
N ARG A 253 -6.34 -14.71 24.57
CA ARG A 253 -4.96 -15.17 24.37
C ARG A 253 -4.42 -14.55 23.10
N GLY A 254 -3.18 -14.11 23.11
CA GLY A 254 -2.52 -13.53 21.95
C GLY A 254 -1.29 -14.35 21.57
N ASN A 255 -0.94 -14.37 20.30
CA ASN A 255 0.27 -15.03 19.83
C ASN A 255 1.14 -14.03 19.05
N VAL A 256 2.45 -14.08 19.28
CA VAL A 256 3.46 -13.40 18.46
C VAL A 256 4.05 -14.42 17.51
N TYR A 257 4.04 -14.11 16.22
CA TYR A 257 4.74 -14.88 15.19
C TYR A 257 5.85 -14.03 14.58
N VAL A 258 7.00 -14.64 14.36
CA VAL A 258 8.12 -14.02 13.65
C VAL A 258 8.43 -14.84 12.41
N PHE A 259 8.23 -14.22 11.25
CA PHE A 259 8.49 -14.81 9.95
C PHE A 259 9.75 -14.21 9.33
N ASP A 260 10.53 -15.07 8.70
CA ASP A 260 11.60 -14.72 7.80
C ASP A 260 11.12 -14.87 6.36
N VAL A 261 11.42 -13.89 5.51
CA VAL A 261 11.20 -14.01 4.06
C VAL A 261 12.47 -14.60 3.45
N ILE A 262 12.39 -15.83 2.98
CA ILE A 262 13.52 -16.56 2.42
C ILE A 262 13.37 -16.79 0.93
N ASP A 263 14.49 -16.79 0.22
CA ASP A 263 14.55 -17.22 -1.17
C ASP A 263 14.39 -18.74 -1.25
N VAL A 264 13.49 -19.19 -2.12
CA VAL A 264 13.23 -20.60 -2.41
C VAL A 264 13.32 -20.83 -3.92
N VAL A 265 13.63 -22.07 -4.31
CA VAL A 265 13.58 -22.43 -5.73
C VAL A 265 12.10 -22.44 -6.14
N PRO A 266 11.68 -21.58 -7.08
CA PRO A 266 10.30 -21.55 -7.52
C PRO A 266 9.94 -22.86 -8.22
N ASP A 267 8.66 -23.23 -8.15
CA ASP A 267 8.13 -24.33 -8.94
C ASP A 267 8.29 -24.00 -10.44
N PRO A 268 8.76 -24.93 -11.29
CA PRO A 268 8.85 -24.71 -12.74
C PRO A 268 7.58 -24.15 -13.39
N ASP A 269 6.41 -24.49 -12.85
CA ASP A 269 5.12 -24.02 -13.35
C ASP A 269 4.76 -22.59 -12.90
N GLU A 270 5.38 -22.08 -11.83
CA GLU A 270 5.11 -20.77 -11.24
C GLU A 270 6.42 -20.00 -10.91
N PRO A 271 7.12 -19.45 -11.92
CA PRO A 271 8.43 -18.82 -11.74
C PRO A 271 8.42 -17.54 -10.88
N GLY A 272 7.24 -17.00 -10.57
CA GLY A 272 7.09 -15.81 -9.72
C GLY A 272 7.00 -16.09 -8.22
N LYS A 273 7.15 -17.36 -7.80
CA LYS A 273 7.10 -17.81 -6.40
C LYS A 273 8.49 -18.19 -5.88
N ASP A 274 9.42 -17.26 -5.99
CA ASP A 274 10.81 -17.39 -5.54
C ASP A 274 11.02 -17.05 -4.07
N LEU A 275 9.96 -16.63 -3.36
CA LEU A 275 10.01 -16.26 -1.95
C LEU A 275 9.01 -17.06 -1.11
N LYS A 276 9.37 -17.32 0.16
CA LYS A 276 8.50 -18.03 1.11
C LYS A 276 8.57 -17.41 2.50
N LEU A 277 7.44 -17.40 3.20
CA LEU A 277 7.34 -17.06 4.63
C LEU A 277 7.74 -18.28 5.46
N LYS A 278 8.91 -18.19 6.10
CA LYS A 278 9.38 -19.20 7.05
C LYS A 278 9.11 -18.74 8.48
N LEU A 279 8.29 -19.47 9.21
CA LEU A 279 8.12 -19.23 10.65
C LEU A 279 9.43 -19.55 11.39
N VAL A 280 9.94 -18.57 12.13
CA VAL A 280 11.19 -18.66 12.90
C VAL A 280 10.93 -18.73 14.40
N GLY A 281 9.97 -17.94 14.88
CA GLY A 281 9.61 -17.92 16.29
C GLY A 281 8.10 -17.78 16.47
N GLU A 282 7.58 -18.46 17.48
CA GLU A 282 6.19 -18.39 17.90
C GLU A 282 6.14 -18.39 19.42
N GLU A 283 5.38 -17.47 20.00
CA GLU A 283 5.12 -17.46 21.43
C GLU A 283 3.66 -17.14 21.72
N SER A 284 3.03 -18.00 22.54
CA SER A 284 1.70 -17.74 23.07
C SER A 284 1.77 -16.93 24.36
N ILE A 285 0.99 -15.86 24.39
CA ILE A 285 0.94 -14.87 25.45
C ILE A 285 -0.40 -14.95 26.18
N ARG A 286 -0.33 -14.83 27.51
CA ARG A 286 -1.52 -14.69 28.35
C ARG A 286 -2.03 -13.26 28.27
N GLY A 287 -3.24 -13.09 27.73
CA GLY A 287 -3.84 -11.78 27.44
C GLY A 287 -3.86 -11.48 25.95
N ALA A 288 -4.74 -10.56 25.55
CA ALA A 288 -4.84 -10.11 24.17
C ALA A 288 -3.56 -9.38 23.74
N LEU A 289 -3.06 -9.72 22.56
CA LEU A 289 -1.97 -8.99 21.93
C LEU A 289 -2.56 -7.94 21.00
N THR A 290 -2.33 -6.67 21.31
CA THR A 290 -3.08 -5.57 20.68
C THR A 290 -2.25 -4.74 19.72
N ALA A 291 -0.94 -4.65 19.93
CA ALA A 291 -0.03 -3.90 19.08
C ALA A 291 1.39 -4.47 19.17
N VAL A 292 2.18 -4.28 18.12
CA VAL A 292 3.60 -4.64 18.03
C VAL A 292 4.35 -3.47 17.38
N SER A 293 5.61 -3.27 17.75
CA SER A 293 6.53 -2.34 17.07
C SER A 293 7.97 -2.80 17.30
N GLY A 294 8.90 -2.31 16.47
CA GLY A 294 10.31 -2.28 16.84
C GLY A 294 10.54 -1.41 18.08
N ILE A 295 11.65 -1.64 18.77
CA ILE A 295 12.09 -0.74 19.84
C ILE A 295 13.61 -0.63 19.93
N GLY A 296 14.08 0.59 19.73
CA GLY A 296 15.46 0.99 19.88
C GLY A 296 16.38 0.42 18.80
N GLY A 297 17.57 0.99 18.70
CA GLY A 297 18.61 0.53 17.78
C GLY A 297 19.30 -0.76 18.23
N GLN A 298 18.71 -1.57 19.12
CA GLN A 298 19.31 -2.80 19.66
C GLN A 298 18.79 -4.06 18.97
N GLY A 299 17.65 -3.99 18.26
CA GLY A 299 17.08 -5.14 17.55
C GLY A 299 16.07 -5.93 18.38
N PHE A 300 15.37 -5.24 19.29
CA PHE A 300 14.28 -5.80 20.07
C PHE A 300 12.92 -5.42 19.47
N MET A 301 11.88 -6.17 19.84
CA MET A 301 10.49 -5.80 19.58
C MET A 301 9.81 -5.43 20.89
N ILE A 302 8.78 -4.59 20.81
CA ILE A 302 7.85 -4.34 21.91
C ILE A 302 6.47 -4.85 21.53
N VAL A 303 5.85 -5.58 22.45
CA VAL A 303 4.55 -6.22 22.28
C VAL A 303 3.62 -5.72 23.38
N ALA A 304 2.46 -5.17 22.99
CA ALA A 304 1.38 -4.87 23.93
C ALA A 304 0.56 -6.13 24.19
N GLN A 305 0.55 -6.57 25.44
CA GLN A 305 -0.18 -7.72 25.94
C GLN A 305 -1.07 -7.32 27.12
N GLY A 306 -2.34 -7.06 26.82
CA GLY A 306 -3.31 -6.51 27.78
C GLY A 306 -2.84 -5.16 28.35
N GLN A 307 -2.70 -5.09 29.67
CA GLN A 307 -2.29 -3.87 30.40
C GLN A 307 -0.76 -3.77 30.60
N LYS A 308 0.03 -4.51 29.81
CA LYS A 308 1.49 -4.49 29.86
C LYS A 308 2.08 -4.41 28.47
N CYS A 309 3.13 -3.61 28.30
CA CYS A 309 3.99 -3.70 27.13
C CYS A 309 5.27 -4.42 27.54
N MET A 310 5.64 -5.47 26.81
CA MET A 310 6.86 -6.24 27.05
C MET A 310 7.82 -6.08 25.88
N VAL A 311 9.07 -5.77 26.20
CA VAL A 311 10.18 -5.77 25.25
C VAL A 311 10.73 -7.18 25.18
N ARG A 312 10.82 -7.73 23.97
CA ARG A 312 11.26 -9.11 23.72
C ARG A 312 12.40 -9.14 22.71
N GLY A 313 13.35 -10.04 22.93
CA GLY A 313 14.44 -10.36 22.00
C GLY A 313 14.24 -11.73 21.37
N LEU A 314 14.57 -11.84 20.08
CA LEU A 314 14.59 -13.11 19.36
C LEU A 314 15.93 -13.81 19.59
N LYS A 315 15.89 -15.07 20.02
CA LYS A 315 17.09 -15.90 20.17
C LYS A 315 17.38 -16.75 18.94
N ASP A 316 18.61 -17.26 18.88
CA ASP A 316 19.08 -18.19 17.84
C ASP A 316 18.21 -19.48 17.75
N ASP A 317 17.55 -19.87 18.84
CA ASP A 317 16.66 -21.04 18.91
C ASP A 317 15.20 -20.75 18.52
N GLY A 318 14.89 -19.50 18.15
CA GLY A 318 13.54 -19.04 17.82
C GLY A 318 12.70 -18.64 19.03
N SER A 319 13.24 -18.73 20.26
CA SER A 319 12.53 -18.28 21.46
C SER A 319 12.49 -16.76 21.58
N LEU A 320 11.40 -16.25 22.16
CA LEU A 320 11.17 -14.83 22.37
C LEU A 320 11.31 -14.51 23.86
N LEU A 321 12.46 -13.95 24.26
CA LEU A 321 12.74 -13.69 25.68
C LEU A 321 12.32 -12.29 26.11
N PRO A 322 11.57 -12.16 27.22
CA PRO A 322 11.25 -10.86 27.79
C PRO A 322 12.49 -10.24 28.45
N VAL A 323 12.79 -9.00 28.09
CA VAL A 323 13.95 -8.24 28.58
C VAL A 323 13.51 -7.11 29.52
N ALA A 324 12.41 -6.45 29.20
CA ALA A 324 11.85 -5.36 29.99
C ALA A 324 10.32 -5.33 29.87
N PHE A 325 9.66 -4.65 30.80
CA PHE A 325 8.24 -4.40 30.72
C PHE A 325 7.88 -3.03 31.28
N ILE A 326 6.72 -2.52 30.86
CA ILE A 326 6.07 -1.34 31.43
C ILE A 326 4.58 -1.65 31.58
N ASP A 327 4.02 -1.31 32.72
CA ASP A 327 2.58 -1.38 32.95
C ASP A 327 1.92 -0.15 32.31
N VAL A 328 0.84 -0.39 31.57
CA VAL A 328 0.07 0.62 30.83
C VAL A 328 -1.38 0.59 31.30
N GLN A 329 -2.23 1.41 30.67
CA GLN A 329 -3.65 1.50 30.99
C GLN A 329 -4.42 0.29 30.40
N CYS A 330 -5.72 0.47 30.14
CA CYS A 330 -6.63 -0.63 29.82
C CYS A 330 -6.35 -1.35 28.49
N TYR A 331 -5.97 -0.62 27.44
CA TYR A 331 -5.79 -1.18 26.10
C TYR A 331 -4.83 -0.32 25.28
N VAL A 332 -3.80 -0.92 24.69
CA VAL A 332 -2.86 -0.22 23.81
C VAL A 332 -3.27 -0.45 22.37
N SER A 333 -3.79 0.59 21.72
CA SER A 333 -4.21 0.50 20.32
C SER A 333 -3.05 0.60 19.34
N VAL A 334 -2.00 1.36 19.67
CA VAL A 334 -0.89 1.63 18.77
C VAL A 334 0.40 1.77 19.58
N ILE A 335 1.48 1.17 19.09
CA ILE A 335 2.85 1.46 19.51
C ILE A 335 3.62 1.93 18.28
N LYS A 336 4.45 2.96 18.44
CA LYS A 336 5.34 3.42 17.38
C LYS A 336 6.71 3.70 17.93
N GLU A 337 7.72 3.26 17.20
CA GLU A 337 9.09 3.66 17.40
C GLU A 337 9.38 4.98 16.70
N LEU A 338 10.17 5.84 17.35
CA LEU A 338 10.79 6.99 16.71
C LEU A 338 12.27 6.68 16.48
N ASN A 339 12.63 6.47 15.22
CA ASN A 339 14.02 6.16 14.86
C ASN A 339 14.92 7.38 15.11
N GLY A 340 16.04 7.18 15.82
CA GLY A 340 17.10 8.18 15.96
C GLY A 340 17.13 9.00 17.25
N THR A 341 16.42 8.57 18.30
CA THR A 341 16.59 9.09 19.68
C THR A 341 17.60 8.29 20.49
#